data_AF-A0A9D5BTT1-F1
#
_entry.id   AF-A0A9D5BTT1-F1
#
_cell.length_a   1.000
_cell.length_b   1.000
_cell.length_c   1.000
_cell.angle_alpha   90.00
_cell.angle_beta   90.00
_cell.angle_gamma   90.00
#
_symmetry.space_group_name_H-M   'P 1'
#
loop_
_entity.id
_entity.type
_entity.pdbx_description
1 polymer ?
#
loop_
_entity_poly.entity_id
_entity_poly.type
_entity_poly.pdbx_seq_one_letter_code
_entity_poly.pdbx_strand_id
1 'polypeptide(L)'
;MLIPGRLRWRRRLVVLLLLLWLHSTVTALASDASSFSDELEFVHRRPVLPVASLFHLAFGFKYGEVLQREEYFNLLHDLKGLEMRKAGTEEWVKVRGEVMEALETQGFFEVVYDDVSSEALEELFGPVLKELFGVPLDVKMIMNHSDMPYEAYAPRRPGCNFESLKVDDASSDSSLSNFVALLWPPNGNPHFCEVVGTYIRKIRELETMMRLMVVEALGVEKEWESLEKSVVYELRMTEYDAPENQETMVAMSTHLDINIITILRQQKGQGLEILTKDGKQLFAPPNSFSVIAGESLKAWSNGRVSTPPHRVKMLNNEKRHTIQFRSHFKNGCIIQAPEKLVDQDHPQVYKPYKYPDYVKFLFSKDGWVLNKWAENADTLKAYCGVEGENDGMMKA
;
A
#
# COMPACT_ATOMS: atom_id res chain seq x y z
N MET A 1 27.79 -17.42 48.97
CA MET A 1 28.82 -18.07 48.12
C MET A 1 28.29 -19.42 47.66
N LEU A 2 27.83 -19.53 46.41
CA LEU A 2 27.44 -20.78 45.76
C LEU A 2 28.02 -20.77 44.34
N ILE A 3 28.71 -21.86 43.98
CA ILE A 3 29.53 -22.02 42.77
C ILE A 3 28.64 -22.45 41.58
N PRO A 4 28.69 -21.79 40.40
CA PRO A 4 27.98 -22.25 39.20
C PRO A 4 28.93 -23.04 38.27
N GLY A 5 28.90 -24.38 38.36
CA GLY A 5 29.83 -25.24 37.59
C GLY A 5 29.24 -26.46 36.86
N ARG A 6 27.93 -26.72 36.94
CA ARG A 6 27.36 -28.01 36.43
C ARG A 6 26.48 -27.94 35.17
N LEU A 7 26.14 -26.75 34.64
CA LEU A 7 25.25 -26.64 33.47
C LEU A 7 25.97 -26.61 32.10
N ARG A 8 27.28 -26.33 32.06
CA ARG A 8 28.01 -26.10 30.80
C ARG A 8 28.44 -27.39 30.07
N TRP A 9 28.60 -28.50 30.80
CA TRP A 9 29.06 -29.77 30.23
C TRP A 9 27.98 -30.55 29.50
N ARG A 10 26.72 -30.49 29.98
CA ARG A 10 25.59 -31.20 29.36
C ARG A 10 25.26 -30.65 27.96
N ARG A 11 25.35 -29.34 27.73
CA ARG A 11 25.12 -28.73 26.40
C ARG A 11 26.21 -29.08 25.39
N ARG A 12 27.48 -29.17 25.82
CA ARG A 12 28.59 -29.56 24.94
C ARG A 12 28.53 -31.04 24.54
N LEU A 13 28.10 -31.92 25.44
CA LEU A 13 27.96 -33.35 25.14
C LEU A 13 26.83 -33.61 24.12
N VAL A 14 25.71 -32.89 24.22
CA VAL A 14 24.58 -33.01 23.26
C VAL A 14 24.99 -32.53 21.87
N VAL A 15 25.73 -31.43 21.77
CA VAL A 15 26.24 -30.92 20.48
C VAL A 15 27.25 -31.88 19.86
N LEU A 16 28.14 -32.48 20.66
CA LEU A 16 29.12 -33.45 20.16
C LEU A 16 28.44 -34.73 19.64
N LEU A 17 27.41 -35.21 20.34
CA LEU A 17 26.63 -36.38 19.93
C LEU A 17 25.81 -36.12 18.67
N LEU A 18 25.27 -34.91 18.50
CA LEU A 18 24.58 -34.49 17.26
C LEU A 18 25.54 -34.39 16.07
N LEU A 19 26.76 -33.89 16.27
CA LEU A 19 27.76 -33.81 15.20
C LEU A 19 28.28 -35.19 14.80
N LEU A 20 28.46 -36.11 15.75
CA LEU A 20 28.84 -37.50 15.47
C LEU A 20 27.72 -38.25 14.75
N TRP A 21 26.45 -37.99 15.09
CA TRP A 21 25.30 -38.55 14.39
C TRP A 21 25.15 -37.99 12.96
N LEU A 22 25.37 -36.69 12.75
CA LEU A 22 25.38 -36.10 11.41
C LEU A 22 26.50 -36.68 10.54
N HIS A 23 27.70 -36.87 11.10
CA HIS A 23 28.84 -37.39 10.34
C HIS A 23 28.62 -38.84 9.90
N SER A 24 28.05 -39.71 10.75
CA SER A 24 27.75 -41.10 10.40
C SER A 24 26.61 -41.22 9.37
N THR A 25 25.62 -40.33 9.42
CA THR A 25 24.50 -40.31 8.46
C THR A 25 24.95 -39.86 7.08
N VAL A 26 25.87 -38.89 7.00
CA VAL A 26 26.43 -38.40 5.73
C VAL A 26 27.40 -39.42 5.11
N THR A 27 28.18 -40.15 5.91
CA THR A 27 29.06 -41.22 5.36
C THR A 27 28.27 -42.43 4.87
N ALA A 28 27.16 -42.79 5.52
CA ALA A 28 26.29 -43.88 5.06
C ALA A 28 25.54 -43.56 3.75
N LEU A 29 25.19 -42.28 3.53
CA LEU A 29 24.56 -41.84 2.28
C LEU A 29 25.56 -41.69 1.12
N ALA A 30 26.84 -41.48 1.41
CA ALA A 30 27.89 -41.37 0.39
C ALA A 30 28.39 -42.74 -0.12
N SER A 31 28.22 -43.83 0.64
CA SER A 31 28.62 -45.17 0.20
C SER A 31 27.60 -45.88 -0.70
N ASP A 32 26.34 -45.41 -0.76
CA ASP A 32 25.26 -46.03 -1.54
C ASP A 32 25.08 -45.42 -2.95
N ALA A 33 25.83 -44.38 -3.31
CA ALA A 33 25.67 -43.65 -4.58
C ALA A 33 26.59 -44.14 -5.72
N SER A 34 27.21 -45.32 -5.59
CA SER A 34 28.12 -45.85 -6.62
C SER A 34 27.79 -47.29 -7.00
N SER A 35 26.61 -47.57 -7.56
CA SER A 35 26.42 -48.76 -8.41
C SER A 35 25.08 -48.81 -9.16
N PHE A 36 25.19 -49.02 -10.48
CA PHE A 36 24.27 -49.66 -11.44
C PHE A 36 23.11 -48.93 -12.14
N SER A 37 23.14 -49.16 -13.47
CA SER A 37 22.19 -48.91 -14.54
C SER A 37 21.18 -50.05 -14.70
N ASP A 38 20.13 -49.76 -15.49
CA ASP A 38 19.23 -50.64 -16.26
C ASP A 38 17.91 -51.19 -15.64
N GLU A 39 16.83 -50.94 -16.41
CA GLU A 39 15.49 -51.56 -16.57
C GLU A 39 14.77 -52.27 -15.41
N LEU A 40 13.51 -51.85 -15.09
CA LEU A 40 12.24 -52.59 -15.29
C LEU A 40 11.05 -52.02 -14.47
N GLU A 41 9.85 -52.27 -14.99
CA GLU A 41 8.52 -51.88 -14.51
C GLU A 41 8.12 -52.35 -13.09
N PHE A 42 7.13 -51.61 -12.54
CA PHE A 42 6.12 -52.03 -11.56
C PHE A 42 6.56 -52.25 -10.09
N VAL A 43 6.11 -51.36 -9.19
CA VAL A 43 5.24 -51.66 -8.02
C VAL A 43 4.99 -50.39 -7.20
N HIS A 44 3.72 -50.21 -6.86
CA HIS A 44 3.13 -49.12 -6.10
C HIS A 44 3.47 -49.16 -4.59
N ARG A 45 3.47 -47.97 -3.97
CA ARG A 45 3.36 -47.62 -2.52
C ARG A 45 4.65 -47.50 -1.70
N ARG A 46 5.10 -46.24 -1.51
CA ARG A 46 5.45 -45.60 -0.22
C ARG A 46 5.68 -44.08 -0.44
N PRO A 47 5.35 -43.20 0.53
CA PRO A 47 5.44 -41.76 0.33
C PRO A 47 6.91 -41.31 0.40
N VAL A 48 7.38 -40.68 -0.67
CA VAL A 48 8.66 -39.98 -0.71
C VAL A 48 8.42 -38.58 -0.14
N LEU A 49 8.96 -38.31 1.04
CA LEU A 49 9.09 -36.94 1.57
C LEU A 49 9.96 -36.13 0.58
N PRO A 50 9.53 -34.95 0.11
CA PRO A 50 10.33 -34.18 -0.83
C PRO A 50 11.57 -33.62 -0.13
N VAL A 51 12.72 -33.77 -0.79
CA VAL A 51 14.06 -33.28 -0.40
C VAL A 51 14.12 -31.75 -0.16
N ALA A 52 13.03 -31.02 -0.42
CA ALA A 52 12.89 -29.60 -0.12
C ALA A 52 12.96 -29.26 1.38
N SER A 53 12.68 -30.21 2.29
CA SER A 53 12.70 -29.96 3.74
C SER A 53 14.11 -29.93 4.36
N LEU A 54 15.16 -30.35 3.64
CA LEU A 54 16.53 -30.37 4.18
C LEU A 54 17.37 -29.14 3.80
N PHE A 55 17.00 -28.40 2.74
CA PHE A 55 17.65 -27.12 2.41
C PHE A 55 17.21 -25.97 3.34
N HIS A 56 16.04 -26.07 3.97
CA HIS A 56 15.53 -25.07 4.92
C HIS A 56 16.29 -25.02 6.26
N LEU A 57 17.12 -26.00 6.59
CA LEU A 57 17.85 -26.03 7.87
C LEU A 57 19.28 -25.46 7.81
N ALA A 58 19.85 -25.21 6.62
CA ALA A 58 21.26 -24.83 6.48
C ALA A 58 21.51 -23.37 6.08
N PHE A 59 20.53 -22.70 5.46
CA PHE A 59 20.66 -21.29 5.06
C PHE A 59 19.46 -20.50 5.62
N GLY A 60 19.65 -19.92 6.80
CA GLY A 60 18.66 -19.06 7.44
C GLY A 60 18.39 -17.81 6.60
N PHE A 61 17.32 -17.86 5.81
CA PHE A 61 16.57 -16.68 5.38
C PHE A 61 15.16 -16.79 5.97
N LYS A 62 14.85 -15.96 6.96
CA LYS A 62 13.49 -15.81 7.48
C LYS A 62 12.65 -15.09 6.42
N TYR A 63 11.72 -15.79 5.78
CA TYR A 63 10.54 -15.14 5.22
C TYR A 63 9.75 -14.54 6.39
N GLY A 64 9.34 -13.28 6.24
CA GLY A 64 8.80 -12.42 7.30
C GLY A 64 7.70 -13.09 8.13
N GLU A 65 7.72 -12.82 9.44
CA GLU A 65 6.65 -13.23 10.35
C GLU A 65 5.37 -12.49 9.96
N VAL A 66 4.36 -13.23 9.48
CA VAL A 66 3.00 -12.73 9.33
C VAL A 66 2.46 -12.45 10.73
N LEU A 67 1.94 -11.25 10.94
CA LEU A 67 1.52 -10.84 12.28
C LEU A 67 0.42 -11.72 12.87
N GLN A 68 0.47 -11.89 14.20
CA GLN A 68 -0.58 -12.55 14.96
C GLN A 68 -1.79 -11.62 15.10
N ARG A 69 -2.98 -12.21 15.21
CA ARG A 69 -4.30 -11.55 15.23
C ARG A 69 -4.41 -10.34 16.18
N GLU A 70 -3.61 -10.27 17.24
CA GLU A 70 -3.63 -9.17 18.22
C GLU A 70 -2.98 -7.88 17.73
N GLU A 71 -1.88 -7.92 16.96
CA GLU A 71 -1.26 -6.69 16.40
C GLU A 71 -2.15 -6.06 15.30
N TYR A 72 -3.01 -6.87 14.65
CA TYR A 72 -4.03 -6.40 13.71
C TYR A 72 -5.16 -5.59 14.36
N PHE A 73 -5.50 -5.86 15.63
CA PHE A 73 -6.58 -5.13 16.30
C PHE A 73 -6.18 -3.67 16.59
N ASN A 74 -4.90 -3.38 16.73
CA ASN A 74 -4.40 -2.02 16.95
C ASN A 74 -4.44 -1.16 15.67
N LEU A 75 -4.74 -1.76 14.52
CA LEU A 75 -4.84 -1.07 13.23
C LEU A 75 -6.27 -0.76 12.84
N LEU A 76 -7.28 -1.37 13.48
CA LEU A 76 -8.67 -1.25 13.09
C LEU A 76 -9.38 -0.24 13.99
N HIS A 77 -9.75 0.91 13.43
CA HIS A 77 -10.54 1.92 14.12
C HIS A 77 -12.01 1.80 13.71
N ASP A 78 -12.89 1.64 14.69
CA ASP A 78 -14.34 1.65 14.45
C ASP A 78 -14.81 3.12 14.40
N LEU A 79 -15.13 3.60 13.20
CA LEU A 79 -15.60 4.96 12.97
C LEU A 79 -17.12 5.03 12.75
N LYS A 80 -17.86 3.98 13.14
CA LYS A 80 -19.31 3.94 12.96
C LYS A 80 -20.00 5.12 13.64
N GLY A 81 -20.84 5.81 12.87
CA GLY A 81 -21.56 7.00 13.34
C GLY A 81 -20.66 8.16 13.75
N LEU A 82 -19.37 8.14 13.41
CA LEU A 82 -18.50 9.31 13.54
C LEU A 82 -18.77 10.26 12.38
N GLU A 83 -18.98 11.53 12.69
CA GLU A 83 -19.32 12.54 11.70
C GLU A 83 -18.54 13.84 11.98
N MET A 84 -18.32 14.67 10.96
CA MET A 84 -17.66 15.98 11.09
C MET A 84 -18.29 16.87 12.17
N ARG A 85 -19.62 16.81 12.38
CA ARG A 85 -20.31 17.59 13.42
C ARG A 85 -19.94 17.21 14.85
N LYS A 86 -19.27 16.06 15.05
CA LYS A 86 -18.74 15.63 16.34
C LYS A 86 -17.37 16.24 16.64
N ALA A 87 -16.80 17.07 15.76
CA ALA A 87 -15.55 17.79 16.03
C ALA A 87 -15.59 18.51 17.39
N GLY A 88 -14.53 18.33 18.18
CA GLY A 88 -14.42 18.87 19.54
C GLY A 88 -15.10 18.05 20.65
N THR A 89 -15.84 16.98 20.34
CA THR A 89 -16.35 16.04 21.36
C THR A 89 -15.24 15.14 21.91
N GLU A 90 -15.47 14.52 23.07
CA GLU A 90 -14.53 13.55 23.65
C GLU A 90 -14.26 12.36 22.73
N GLU A 91 -15.29 11.86 22.05
CA GLU A 91 -15.18 10.79 21.05
C GLU A 91 -14.24 11.21 19.90
N TRP A 92 -14.44 12.40 19.35
CA TRP A 92 -13.59 12.93 18.29
C TRP A 92 -12.13 13.11 18.72
N VAL A 93 -11.90 13.69 19.91
CA VAL A 93 -10.54 13.89 20.44
C VAL A 93 -9.82 12.56 20.63
N LYS A 94 -10.54 11.53 21.11
CA LYS A 94 -9.99 10.18 21.24
C LYS A 94 -9.61 9.60 19.88
N VAL A 95 -10.55 9.56 18.93
CA VAL A 95 -10.31 9.00 17.59
C VAL A 95 -9.18 9.75 16.88
N ARG A 96 -9.16 11.08 16.97
CA ARG A 96 -8.08 11.90 16.42
C ARG A 96 -6.70 11.48 16.94
N GLY A 97 -6.60 11.22 18.25
CA GLY A 97 -5.35 10.74 18.86
C GLY A 97 -4.90 9.40 18.29
N GLU A 98 -5.82 8.45 18.17
CA GLU A 98 -5.57 7.12 17.59
C GLU A 98 -5.17 7.20 16.11
N VAL A 99 -5.87 8.00 15.31
CA VAL A 99 -5.56 8.25 13.90
C VAL A 99 -4.17 8.86 13.75
N MET A 100 -3.86 9.89 14.54
CA MET A 100 -2.55 10.54 14.45
C MET A 100 -1.43 9.58 14.84
N GLU A 101 -1.59 8.82 15.93
CA GLU A 101 -0.60 7.82 16.36
C GLU A 101 -0.34 6.79 15.26
N ALA A 102 -1.38 6.27 14.60
CA ALA A 102 -1.23 5.34 13.50
C ALA A 102 -0.49 5.97 12.29
N LEU A 103 -0.81 7.23 11.96
CA LEU A 103 -0.17 7.95 10.87
C LEU A 103 1.31 8.30 11.16
N GLU A 104 1.66 8.64 12.39
CA GLU A 104 3.03 8.92 12.79
C GLU A 104 3.89 7.65 12.79
N THR A 105 3.36 6.58 13.37
CA THR A 105 4.12 5.33 13.58
C THR A 105 4.23 4.52 12.28
N GLN A 106 3.09 4.29 11.62
CA GLN A 106 2.95 3.36 10.50
C GLN A 106 2.59 4.05 9.19
N GLY A 107 1.90 5.20 9.24
CA GLY A 107 1.40 5.88 8.04
C GLY A 107 0.22 5.14 7.37
N PHE A 108 -0.35 4.16 8.08
CA PHE A 108 -1.44 3.33 7.60
C PHE A 108 -2.28 2.81 8.77
N PHE A 109 -3.59 2.69 8.53
CA PHE A 109 -4.53 2.01 9.41
C PHE A 109 -5.78 1.58 8.61
N GLU A 110 -6.65 0.83 9.27
CA GLU A 110 -7.90 0.32 8.74
C GLU A 110 -9.08 0.95 9.48
N VAL A 111 -10.16 1.22 8.76
CA VAL A 111 -11.38 1.77 9.36
C VAL A 111 -12.60 0.94 9.01
N VAL A 112 -13.48 0.79 10.00
CA VAL A 112 -14.86 0.38 9.76
C VAL A 112 -15.70 1.64 9.66
N TYR A 113 -16.35 1.84 8.52
CA TYR A 113 -17.13 3.04 8.22
C TYR A 113 -18.47 2.61 7.62
N ASP A 114 -19.58 2.97 8.28
CA ASP A 114 -20.93 2.48 7.99
C ASP A 114 -21.76 3.38 7.09
N ASP A 115 -21.31 4.60 6.81
CA ASP A 115 -22.02 5.46 5.86
C ASP A 115 -22.05 4.84 4.47
N VAL A 116 -21.08 4.00 4.08
CA VAL A 116 -21.17 3.18 2.86
C VAL A 116 -21.76 1.80 3.20
N SER A 117 -23.03 1.60 2.86
CA SER A 117 -23.72 0.35 3.17
C SER A 117 -23.16 -0.84 2.40
N SER A 118 -23.33 -2.04 2.95
CA SER A 118 -22.93 -3.29 2.29
C SER A 118 -23.60 -3.46 0.93
N GLU A 119 -24.87 -3.08 0.81
CA GLU A 119 -25.63 -3.14 -0.45
C GLU A 119 -25.03 -2.21 -1.51
N ALA A 120 -24.63 -0.99 -1.12
CA ALA A 120 -23.97 -0.06 -2.02
C ALA A 120 -22.62 -0.58 -2.50
N LEU A 121 -21.86 -1.27 -1.62
CA LEU A 121 -20.60 -1.90 -1.99
C LEU A 121 -20.81 -3.13 -2.88
N GLU A 122 -21.84 -3.94 -2.64
CA GLU A 122 -22.19 -5.08 -3.49
C GLU A 122 -22.61 -4.63 -4.89
N GLU A 123 -23.40 -3.56 -4.99
CA GLU A 123 -23.79 -2.94 -6.26
C GLU A 123 -22.57 -2.37 -7.00
N LEU A 124 -21.71 -1.65 -6.28
CA LEU A 124 -20.51 -1.06 -6.83
C LEU A 124 -19.53 -2.12 -7.35
N PHE A 125 -19.14 -3.08 -6.51
CA PHE A 125 -18.17 -4.12 -6.87
C PHE A 125 -18.74 -5.24 -7.74
N GLY A 126 -20.06 -5.40 -7.81
CA GLY A 126 -20.73 -6.38 -8.63
C GLY A 126 -21.02 -5.83 -10.03
N PRO A 127 -22.26 -5.40 -10.31
CA PRO A 127 -22.68 -4.96 -11.63
C PRO A 127 -21.90 -3.74 -12.15
N VAL A 128 -21.67 -2.71 -11.32
CA VAL A 128 -21.11 -1.43 -11.78
C VAL A 128 -19.67 -1.58 -12.27
N LEU A 129 -18.78 -2.18 -11.46
CA LEU A 129 -17.40 -2.43 -11.92
C LEU A 129 -17.34 -3.46 -13.06
N LYS A 130 -18.18 -4.49 -13.05
CA LYS A 130 -18.24 -5.46 -14.15
C LYS A 130 -18.60 -4.79 -15.47
N GLU A 131 -19.55 -3.86 -15.46
CA GLU A 131 -19.92 -3.08 -16.64
C GLU A 131 -18.78 -2.17 -17.09
N LEU A 132 -18.14 -1.46 -16.15
CA LEU A 132 -17.00 -0.58 -16.43
C LEU A 132 -15.85 -1.30 -17.13
N PHE A 133 -15.41 -2.44 -16.59
CA PHE A 133 -14.30 -3.21 -17.18
C PHE A 133 -14.71 -3.97 -18.44
N GLY A 134 -16.02 -4.17 -18.65
CA GLY A 134 -16.59 -4.71 -19.89
C GLY A 134 -16.59 -3.74 -21.07
N VAL A 135 -16.32 -2.45 -20.85
CA VAL A 135 -16.18 -1.45 -21.94
C VAL A 135 -15.04 -1.87 -22.89
N PRO A 136 -15.22 -1.79 -24.22
CA PRO A 136 -14.19 -2.13 -25.20
C PRO A 136 -12.86 -1.40 -24.99
N LEU A 137 -11.75 -2.10 -25.28
CA LEU A 137 -10.39 -1.57 -25.06
C LEU A 137 -10.12 -0.28 -25.84
N ASP A 138 -10.55 -0.22 -27.10
CA ASP A 138 -10.40 0.96 -27.96
C ASP A 138 -11.08 2.19 -27.34
N VAL A 139 -12.27 2.04 -26.76
CA VAL A 139 -12.96 3.11 -26.03
C VAL A 139 -12.18 3.53 -24.79
N LYS A 140 -11.71 2.58 -23.97
CA LYS A 140 -10.90 2.88 -22.78
C LYS A 140 -9.61 3.62 -23.13
N MET A 141 -8.97 3.27 -24.25
CA MET A 141 -7.73 3.89 -24.71
C MET A 141 -7.90 5.35 -25.16
N ILE A 142 -9.08 5.75 -25.66
CA ILE A 142 -9.37 7.15 -26.05
C ILE A 142 -9.25 8.11 -24.85
N MET A 143 -9.45 7.62 -23.63
CA MET A 143 -9.34 8.44 -22.42
C MET A 143 -7.93 8.96 -22.16
N ASN A 144 -6.90 8.34 -22.74
CA ASN A 144 -5.50 8.75 -22.57
C ASN A 144 -5.15 9.86 -23.58
N HIS A 145 -5.42 11.10 -23.20
CA HIS A 145 -5.20 12.29 -24.04
C HIS A 145 -4.08 13.22 -23.54
N SER A 146 -3.37 12.82 -22.49
CA SER A 146 -2.29 13.59 -21.88
C SER A 146 -1.01 12.79 -21.80
N ASP A 147 0.12 13.50 -21.76
CA ASP A 147 1.46 12.95 -21.63
C ASP A 147 1.79 12.53 -20.19
N MET A 148 0.94 12.82 -19.19
CA MET A 148 1.23 12.34 -17.83
C MET A 148 1.02 10.83 -17.72
N PRO A 149 1.94 10.12 -17.04
CA PRO A 149 1.81 8.69 -16.83
C PRO A 149 0.51 8.32 -16.11
N TYR A 150 -0.19 7.32 -16.64
CA TYR A 150 -1.39 6.70 -16.05
C TYR A 150 -2.56 7.68 -15.77
N GLU A 151 -2.67 8.78 -16.52
CA GLU A 151 -3.63 9.85 -16.22
C GLU A 151 -5.11 9.45 -16.34
N ALA A 152 -5.48 8.46 -17.17
CA ALA A 152 -6.88 8.02 -17.24
C ALA A 152 -7.00 6.50 -17.19
N TYR A 153 -6.60 5.83 -18.26
CA TYR A 153 -6.64 4.38 -18.38
C TYR A 153 -5.24 3.76 -18.29
N ALA A 154 -5.05 2.88 -17.32
CA ALA A 154 -3.87 2.02 -17.22
C ALA A 154 -4.21 0.66 -17.85
N PRO A 155 -3.69 0.33 -19.06
CA PRO A 155 -3.95 -0.96 -19.68
C PRO A 155 -3.10 -2.06 -19.04
N ARG A 156 -3.57 -3.30 -19.20
CA ARG A 156 -2.75 -4.50 -18.96
C ARG A 156 -1.50 -4.48 -19.84
N ARG A 157 -0.38 -4.88 -19.25
CA ARG A 157 0.92 -5.01 -19.95
C ARG A 157 1.69 -6.22 -19.39
N PRO A 158 2.66 -6.78 -20.12
CA PRO A 158 3.53 -7.81 -19.57
C PRO A 158 4.14 -7.36 -18.23
N GLY A 159 3.90 -8.13 -17.15
CA GLY A 159 4.31 -7.78 -15.79
C GLY A 159 3.34 -6.90 -15.00
N CYS A 160 2.22 -6.47 -15.60
CA CYS A 160 1.14 -5.72 -14.96
C CYS A 160 -0.21 -6.36 -15.31
N ASN A 161 -0.59 -7.38 -14.53
CA ASN A 161 -1.83 -8.15 -14.72
C ASN A 161 -3.03 -7.44 -14.06
N PHE A 162 -3.20 -6.16 -14.39
CA PHE A 162 -4.34 -5.37 -13.99
C PHE A 162 -4.68 -4.33 -15.06
N GLU A 163 -5.92 -3.86 -15.06
CA GLU A 163 -6.28 -2.62 -15.72
C GLU A 163 -6.97 -1.66 -14.75
N SER A 164 -6.90 -0.37 -15.03
CA SER A 164 -7.42 0.65 -14.13
C SER A 164 -7.97 1.87 -14.86
N LEU A 165 -9.09 2.41 -14.39
CA LEU A 165 -9.69 3.65 -14.89
C LEU A 165 -9.79 4.69 -13.77
N LYS A 166 -9.52 5.96 -14.12
CA LYS A 166 -9.56 7.09 -13.19
C LYS A 166 -10.63 8.12 -13.57
N VAL A 167 -11.35 8.58 -12.54
CA VAL A 167 -12.08 9.86 -12.53
C VAL A 167 -11.15 10.89 -11.87
N ASP A 168 -10.68 11.88 -12.63
CA ASP A 168 -9.55 12.75 -12.22
C ASP A 168 -9.92 13.78 -11.14
N ASP A 169 -11.05 14.47 -11.30
CA ASP A 169 -11.59 15.39 -10.29
C ASP A 169 -12.95 14.88 -9.77
N ALA A 170 -12.90 13.91 -8.87
CA ALA A 170 -14.02 13.35 -8.14
C ALA A 170 -14.68 14.35 -7.17
N SER A 171 -14.26 15.63 -7.12
CA SER A 171 -15.01 16.67 -6.41
C SER A 171 -16.15 17.27 -7.22
N SER A 172 -16.18 17.00 -8.53
CA SER A 172 -17.03 17.65 -9.51
C SER A 172 -17.96 16.65 -10.21
N ASP A 173 -19.27 16.88 -10.10
CA ASP A 173 -20.28 16.07 -10.81
C ASP A 173 -20.08 16.10 -12.33
N SER A 174 -19.53 17.19 -12.86
CA SER A 174 -19.21 17.31 -14.28
C SER A 174 -18.08 16.39 -14.70
N SER A 175 -17.10 16.12 -13.83
CA SER A 175 -16.00 15.20 -14.12
C SER A 175 -16.47 13.75 -14.22
N LEU A 176 -17.36 13.32 -13.33
CA LEU A 176 -18.00 12.00 -13.41
C LEU A 176 -18.87 11.90 -14.68
N SER A 177 -19.61 12.95 -15.00
CA SER A 177 -20.44 13.00 -16.22
C SER A 177 -19.59 12.91 -17.49
N ASN A 178 -18.46 13.63 -17.55
CA ASN A 178 -17.53 13.59 -18.67
C ASN A 178 -16.87 12.20 -18.80
N PHE A 179 -16.46 11.60 -17.68
CA PHE A 179 -15.94 10.24 -17.65
C PHE A 179 -16.92 9.23 -18.25
N VAL A 180 -18.19 9.32 -17.85
CA VAL A 180 -19.25 8.43 -18.34
C VAL A 180 -19.61 8.69 -19.81
N ALA A 181 -19.62 9.95 -20.25
CA ALA A 181 -19.89 10.32 -21.63
C ALA A 181 -18.85 9.76 -22.62
N LEU A 182 -17.58 9.64 -22.19
CA LEU A 182 -16.51 9.03 -22.99
C LEU A 182 -16.66 7.52 -23.11
N LEU A 183 -17.11 6.84 -22.05
CA LEU A 183 -17.18 5.38 -22.00
C LEU A 183 -18.48 4.80 -22.59
N TRP A 184 -19.59 5.52 -22.45
CA TRP A 184 -20.92 5.06 -22.90
C TRP A 184 -21.64 6.08 -23.80
N PRO A 185 -21.07 6.48 -24.95
CA PRO A 185 -21.76 7.39 -25.86
C PRO A 185 -22.96 6.72 -26.56
N PRO A 186 -24.02 7.47 -26.91
CA PRO A 186 -24.32 8.86 -26.53
C PRO A 186 -25.13 8.96 -25.23
N ASN A 187 -25.64 7.84 -24.71
CA ASN A 187 -26.67 7.83 -23.66
C ASN A 187 -26.11 7.88 -22.23
N GLY A 188 -24.80 7.79 -22.07
CA GLY A 188 -24.12 7.69 -20.78
C GLY A 188 -24.50 6.42 -20.03
N ASN A 189 -24.30 6.45 -18.71
CA ASN A 189 -24.68 5.40 -17.78
C ASN A 189 -25.17 6.05 -16.47
N PRO A 190 -26.48 6.39 -16.37
CA PRO A 190 -27.04 7.05 -15.20
C PRO A 190 -26.89 6.23 -13.91
N HIS A 191 -27.00 4.90 -14.01
CA HIS A 191 -26.85 3.99 -12.87
C HIS A 191 -25.42 4.03 -12.32
N PHE A 192 -24.41 3.97 -13.20
CA PHE A 192 -23.01 4.16 -12.82
C PHE A 192 -22.81 5.52 -12.14
N CYS A 193 -23.34 6.61 -12.71
CA CYS A 193 -23.24 7.95 -12.11
C CYS A 193 -23.85 8.00 -10.70
N GLU A 194 -25.02 7.38 -10.49
CA GLU A 194 -25.70 7.37 -9.20
C GLU A 194 -24.89 6.61 -8.14
N VAL A 195 -24.48 5.38 -8.45
CA VAL A 195 -23.76 4.51 -7.51
C VAL A 195 -22.37 5.08 -7.20
N VAL A 196 -21.59 5.42 -8.24
CA VAL A 196 -20.24 5.95 -8.08
C VAL A 196 -20.24 7.34 -7.46
N GLY A 197 -21.17 8.21 -7.87
CA GLY A 197 -21.33 9.54 -7.27
C GLY A 197 -21.71 9.46 -5.79
N THR A 198 -22.56 8.52 -5.40
CA THR A 198 -22.91 8.29 -3.99
C THR A 198 -21.71 7.79 -3.19
N TYR A 199 -20.94 6.85 -3.74
CA TYR A 199 -19.70 6.38 -3.11
C TYR A 199 -18.69 7.51 -2.91
N ILE A 200 -18.46 8.33 -3.96
CA ILE A 200 -17.55 9.48 -3.92
C ILE A 200 -17.93 10.45 -2.79
N ARG A 201 -19.21 10.83 -2.67
CA ARG A 201 -19.67 11.76 -1.63
C ARG A 201 -19.35 11.25 -0.23
N LYS A 202 -19.67 9.98 0.05
CA LYS A 202 -19.46 9.34 1.36
C LYS A 202 -17.98 9.19 1.71
N ILE A 203 -17.17 8.73 0.77
CA ILE A 203 -15.73 8.55 1.02
C ILE A 203 -14.99 9.89 1.10
N ARG A 204 -15.46 10.93 0.42
CA ARG A 204 -14.94 12.29 0.58
C ARG A 204 -15.16 12.82 2.00
N GLU A 205 -16.30 12.54 2.62
CA GLU A 205 -16.55 12.92 4.02
C GLU A 205 -15.55 12.25 4.96
N LEU A 206 -15.31 10.94 4.78
CA LEU A 206 -14.29 10.21 5.53
C LEU A 206 -12.89 10.81 5.32
N GLU A 207 -12.49 11.07 4.08
CA GLU A 207 -11.19 11.69 3.77
C GLU A 207 -11.04 13.06 4.44
N THR A 208 -12.09 13.88 4.39
CA THR A 208 -12.11 15.22 4.98
C THR A 208 -11.98 15.14 6.50
N MET A 209 -12.64 14.17 7.15
CA MET A 209 -12.46 13.89 8.59
C MET A 209 -11.00 13.54 8.90
N MET A 210 -10.37 12.66 8.12
CA MET A 210 -8.98 12.26 8.35
C MET A 210 -8.01 13.45 8.24
N ARG A 211 -8.17 14.30 7.22
CA ARG A 211 -7.34 15.52 7.09
C ARG A 211 -7.58 16.50 8.22
N LEU A 212 -8.83 16.72 8.62
CA LEU A 212 -9.14 17.62 9.74
C LEU A 212 -8.50 17.11 11.04
N MET A 213 -8.59 15.81 11.31
CA MET A 213 -7.96 15.19 12.47
C MET A 213 -6.44 15.41 12.48
N VAL A 214 -5.77 15.25 11.34
CA VAL A 214 -4.32 15.53 11.23
C VAL A 214 -4.01 17.00 11.52
N VAL A 215 -4.78 17.93 10.94
CA VAL A 215 -4.60 19.37 11.13
C VAL A 215 -4.76 19.76 12.61
N GLU A 216 -5.79 19.24 13.27
CA GLU A 216 -6.03 19.46 14.70
C GLU A 216 -4.97 18.80 15.60
N ALA A 217 -4.56 17.56 15.28
CA ALA A 217 -3.55 16.85 16.07
C ALA A 217 -2.19 17.55 16.03
N LEU A 218 -1.86 18.16 14.88
CA LEU A 218 -0.66 18.98 14.68
C LEU A 218 -0.79 20.40 15.25
N GLY A 219 -1.98 20.80 15.71
CA GLY A 219 -2.25 22.13 16.24
C GLY A 219 -2.08 23.25 15.21
N VAL A 220 -2.39 22.98 13.94
CA VAL A 220 -2.27 23.93 12.81
C VAL A 220 -3.63 24.26 12.20
N GLU A 221 -4.66 24.39 13.04
CA GLU A 221 -6.05 24.59 12.65
C GLU A 221 -6.26 25.82 11.75
N LYS A 222 -5.39 26.82 11.86
CA LYS A 222 -5.40 28.01 10.99
C LYS A 222 -5.13 27.69 9.52
N GLU A 223 -4.48 26.57 9.23
CA GLU A 223 -4.16 26.13 7.88
C GLU A 223 -5.33 25.41 7.19
N TRP A 224 -6.37 25.02 7.94
CA TRP A 224 -7.47 24.19 7.41
C TRP A 224 -8.11 24.76 6.15
N GLU A 225 -8.47 26.05 6.17
CA GLU A 225 -9.16 26.68 5.05
C GLU A 225 -8.28 26.73 3.78
N SER A 226 -6.98 26.98 3.96
CA SER A 226 -6.00 27.00 2.86
C SER A 226 -5.81 25.59 2.29
N LEU A 227 -5.60 24.61 3.18
CA LEU A 227 -5.44 23.21 2.82
C LEU A 227 -6.67 22.71 2.06
N GLU A 228 -7.88 22.88 2.60
CA GLU A 228 -9.12 22.41 1.98
C GLU A 228 -9.31 22.98 0.56
N LYS A 229 -9.03 24.26 0.37
CA LYS A 229 -9.12 24.89 -0.96
C LYS A 229 -8.07 24.41 -1.94
N SER A 230 -6.96 23.86 -1.45
CA SER A 230 -5.83 23.36 -2.24
C SER A 230 -5.95 21.89 -2.63
N VAL A 231 -6.93 21.14 -2.11
CA VAL A 231 -7.11 19.71 -2.41
C VAL A 231 -8.06 19.48 -3.59
N VAL A 232 -7.72 18.49 -4.40
CA VAL A 232 -8.57 17.81 -5.39
C VAL A 232 -8.57 16.31 -5.13
N TYR A 233 -9.56 15.62 -5.67
CA TYR A 233 -9.78 14.21 -5.37
C TYR A 233 -9.84 13.42 -6.67
N GLU A 234 -9.23 12.25 -6.70
CA GLU A 234 -9.42 11.29 -7.78
C GLU A 234 -10.03 9.99 -7.26
N LEU A 235 -10.81 9.32 -8.11
CA LEU A 235 -11.30 7.97 -7.88
C LEU A 235 -10.68 7.03 -8.92
N ARG A 236 -9.93 6.03 -8.47
CA ARG A 236 -9.36 5.00 -9.34
C ARG A 236 -9.97 3.63 -9.06
N MET A 237 -10.53 3.03 -10.09
CA MET A 237 -11.12 1.69 -10.07
C MET A 237 -10.18 0.74 -10.79
N THR A 238 -9.84 -0.39 -10.17
CA THR A 238 -8.84 -1.33 -10.71
C THR A 238 -9.36 -2.77 -10.69
N GLU A 239 -9.21 -3.48 -11.80
CA GLU A 239 -9.43 -4.92 -11.92
C GLU A 239 -8.07 -5.61 -12.05
N TYR A 240 -7.80 -6.55 -11.15
CA TYR A 240 -6.63 -7.43 -11.16
C TYR A 240 -7.06 -8.81 -11.64
N ASP A 241 -6.27 -9.41 -12.53
CA ASP A 241 -6.49 -10.78 -12.98
C ASP A 241 -6.00 -11.79 -11.94
N ALA A 242 -6.51 -13.02 -12.06
CA ALA A 242 -5.95 -14.14 -11.32
C ALA A 242 -4.48 -14.35 -11.75
N PRO A 243 -3.57 -14.68 -10.81
CA PRO A 243 -2.17 -14.91 -11.13
C PRO A 243 -2.04 -16.21 -11.95
N GLU A 244 -1.35 -16.13 -13.08
CA GLU A 244 -1.09 -17.30 -13.94
C GLU A 244 0.11 -18.13 -13.42
N ASN A 245 1.03 -17.48 -12.71
CA ASN A 245 2.25 -18.06 -12.17
C ASN A 245 2.81 -17.25 -10.98
N GLN A 246 3.93 -17.69 -10.40
CA GLN A 246 4.56 -17.02 -9.25
C GLN A 246 5.00 -15.58 -9.54
N GLU A 247 5.42 -15.27 -10.76
CA GLU A 247 5.86 -13.92 -11.16
C GLU A 247 4.68 -12.95 -11.19
N THR A 248 3.51 -13.42 -11.61
CA THR A 248 2.26 -12.63 -11.65
C THR A 248 1.56 -12.50 -10.29
N MET A 249 2.10 -13.10 -9.22
CA MET A 249 1.56 -12.91 -7.88
C MET A 249 1.76 -11.50 -7.35
N VAL A 250 2.78 -10.77 -7.79
CA VAL A 250 2.94 -9.34 -7.47
C VAL A 250 2.34 -8.55 -8.63
N ALA A 251 1.08 -8.15 -8.50
CA ALA A 251 0.38 -7.42 -9.55
C ALA A 251 0.80 -5.94 -9.62
N MET A 252 1.26 -5.38 -8.51
CA MET A 252 1.84 -4.03 -8.45
C MET A 252 3.06 -4.08 -7.53
N SER A 253 4.20 -3.58 -8.01
CA SER A 253 5.46 -3.56 -7.26
C SER A 253 5.37 -2.67 -6.02
N THR A 254 6.34 -2.82 -5.12
CA THR A 254 6.50 -1.93 -3.96
C THR A 254 6.60 -0.48 -4.42
N HIS A 255 5.81 0.39 -3.80
CA HIS A 255 5.81 1.82 -4.06
C HIS A 255 5.34 2.59 -2.82
N LEU A 256 5.50 3.91 -2.89
CA LEU A 256 4.91 4.88 -1.97
C LEU A 256 3.81 5.63 -2.71
N ASP A 257 2.74 5.93 -2.00
CA ASP A 257 1.70 6.80 -2.52
C ASP A 257 2.19 8.25 -2.49
N ILE A 258 2.10 8.96 -3.61
CA ILE A 258 2.62 10.33 -3.77
C ILE A 258 1.65 11.42 -3.29
N ASN A 259 0.41 11.04 -3.05
CA ASN A 259 -0.73 11.90 -2.77
C ASN A 259 -0.76 12.37 -1.30
N ILE A 260 -1.88 12.93 -0.84
CA ILE A 260 -2.08 13.32 0.57
C ILE A 260 -2.56 12.10 1.36
N ILE A 261 -3.76 11.60 1.06
CA ILE A 261 -4.33 10.38 1.67
C ILE A 261 -4.96 9.51 0.57
N THR A 262 -4.75 8.20 0.67
CA THR A 262 -5.49 7.17 -0.07
C THR A 262 -6.45 6.46 0.87
N ILE A 263 -7.73 6.40 0.48
CA ILE A 263 -8.72 5.50 1.07
C ILE A 263 -9.01 4.40 0.06
N LEU A 264 -8.63 3.16 0.39
CA LEU A 264 -8.78 2.00 -0.48
C LEU A 264 -9.85 1.06 0.09
N ARG A 265 -10.79 0.67 -0.79
CA ARG A 265 -11.70 -0.45 -0.55
C ARG A 265 -11.37 -1.62 -1.46
N GLN A 266 -11.34 -2.82 -0.88
CA GLN A 266 -11.13 -4.08 -1.60
C GLN A 266 -12.45 -4.86 -1.63
N GLN A 267 -12.78 -5.53 -2.75
CA GLN A 267 -13.99 -6.34 -2.85
C GLN A 267 -13.92 -7.59 -1.97
N LYS A 268 -12.93 -8.45 -2.23
CA LYS A 268 -12.73 -9.77 -1.59
C LYS A 268 -11.24 -10.10 -1.61
N GLY A 269 -10.80 -10.85 -0.60
CA GLY A 269 -9.43 -11.35 -0.48
C GLY A 269 -8.43 -10.33 0.07
N GLN A 270 -7.30 -10.85 0.54
CA GLN A 270 -6.14 -10.06 0.92
C GLN A 270 -5.29 -9.82 -0.32
N GLY A 271 -4.97 -8.56 -0.60
CA GLY A 271 -4.06 -8.24 -1.69
C GLY A 271 -3.22 -6.99 -1.50
N LEU A 272 -3.70 -5.99 -0.76
CA LEU A 272 -2.82 -4.94 -0.26
C LEU A 272 -1.87 -5.53 0.78
N GLU A 273 -0.56 -5.41 0.53
CA GLU A 273 0.49 -5.77 1.49
C GLU A 273 1.25 -4.49 1.88
N ILE A 274 1.18 -4.12 3.16
CA ILE A 274 1.94 -3.03 3.77
C ILE A 274 3.26 -3.59 4.31
N LEU A 275 4.36 -2.93 3.99
CA LEU A 275 5.70 -3.27 4.48
C LEU A 275 6.05 -2.33 5.64
N THR A 276 6.13 -2.88 6.85
CA THR A 276 6.42 -2.08 8.04
C THR A 276 7.90 -1.77 8.15
N LYS A 277 8.25 -0.76 8.96
CA LYS A 277 9.64 -0.35 9.21
C LYS A 277 10.49 -1.47 9.83
N ASP A 278 9.89 -2.39 10.58
CA ASP A 278 10.55 -3.56 11.16
C ASP A 278 10.56 -4.79 10.24
N GLY A 279 10.18 -4.61 8.96
CA GLY A 279 10.25 -5.65 7.93
C GLY A 279 9.13 -6.68 7.99
N LYS A 280 8.07 -6.43 8.78
CA LYS A 280 6.87 -7.26 8.81
C LYS A 280 5.97 -6.96 7.61
N GLN A 281 5.17 -7.96 7.25
CA GLN A 281 4.19 -7.86 6.18
C GLN A 281 2.79 -7.86 6.80
N LEU A 282 2.04 -6.80 6.50
CA LEU A 282 0.69 -6.59 6.98
C LEU A 282 -0.29 -6.70 5.81
N PHE A 283 -1.33 -7.51 5.95
CA PHE A 283 -2.39 -7.62 4.98
C PHE A 283 -3.66 -6.97 5.51
N ALA A 284 -4.22 -6.04 4.74
CA ALA A 284 -5.48 -5.40 5.10
C ALA A 284 -6.60 -6.44 5.31
N PRO A 285 -7.36 -6.37 6.40
CA PRO A 285 -8.47 -7.27 6.66
C PRO A 285 -9.58 -7.10 5.62
N PRO A 286 -10.41 -8.13 5.43
CA PRO A 286 -11.60 -7.97 4.61
C PRO A 286 -12.59 -7.00 5.28
N ASN A 287 -13.41 -6.36 4.46
CA ASN A 287 -14.54 -5.53 4.89
C ASN A 287 -14.23 -4.23 5.65
N SER A 288 -12.98 -3.75 5.64
CA SER A 288 -12.58 -2.41 6.11
C SER A 288 -12.18 -1.48 4.95
N PHE A 289 -11.88 -0.24 5.27
CA PHE A 289 -11.21 0.70 4.37
C PHE A 289 -9.79 0.93 4.85
N SER A 290 -8.83 0.71 3.96
CA SER A 290 -7.42 0.99 4.18
C SER A 290 -7.17 2.49 4.02
N VAL A 291 -6.65 3.16 5.04
CA VAL A 291 -6.22 4.56 4.97
C VAL A 291 -4.70 4.58 4.93
N ILE A 292 -4.12 5.14 3.87
CA ILE A 292 -2.67 5.24 3.67
C ILE A 292 -2.31 6.72 3.51
N ALA A 293 -1.35 7.21 4.29
CA ALA A 293 -0.80 8.55 4.10
C ALA A 293 0.25 8.56 3.00
N GLY A 294 0.15 9.52 2.08
CA GLY A 294 1.09 9.69 0.99
C GLY A 294 2.21 10.70 1.28
N GLU A 295 3.18 10.75 0.36
CA GLU A 295 4.37 11.58 0.48
C GLU A 295 4.05 13.07 0.56
N SER A 296 2.97 13.53 -0.07
CA SER A 296 2.57 14.93 0.02
C SER A 296 2.15 15.32 1.45
N LEU A 297 1.48 14.42 2.18
CA LEU A 297 1.13 14.66 3.59
C LEU A 297 2.35 14.57 4.50
N LYS A 298 3.27 13.64 4.22
CA LYS A 298 4.58 13.56 4.90
C LYS A 298 5.36 14.86 4.75
N ALA A 299 5.43 15.41 3.53
CA ALA A 299 6.09 16.70 3.29
C ALA A 299 5.39 17.87 4.01
N TRP A 300 4.06 17.95 3.88
CA TRP A 300 3.26 19.01 4.49
C TRP A 300 3.30 18.98 6.03
N SER A 301 3.42 17.81 6.65
CA SER A 301 3.57 17.66 8.11
C SER A 301 5.00 17.83 8.63
N ASN A 302 5.94 18.22 7.75
CA ASN A 302 7.39 18.28 8.01
C ASN A 302 7.96 16.93 8.52
N GLY A 303 7.44 15.81 8.01
CA GLY A 303 7.92 14.46 8.32
C GLY A 303 7.30 13.82 9.57
N ARG A 304 6.30 14.45 10.21
CA ARG A 304 5.59 13.87 11.36
C ARG A 304 4.74 12.66 10.94
N VAL A 305 4.06 12.76 9.80
CA VAL A 305 3.31 11.64 9.22
C VAL A 305 4.26 10.73 8.43
N SER A 306 4.15 9.43 8.63
CA SER A 306 4.87 8.41 7.86
C SER A 306 4.13 8.05 6.56
N THR A 307 4.87 7.55 5.57
CA THR A 307 4.32 6.99 4.32
C THR A 307 4.86 5.56 4.18
N PRO A 308 4.01 4.52 4.25
CA PRO A 308 4.48 3.15 4.25
C PRO A 308 4.68 2.62 2.82
N PRO A 309 5.81 1.93 2.55
CA PRO A 309 5.94 1.16 1.32
C PRO A 309 4.90 0.04 1.29
N HIS A 310 4.26 -0.13 0.14
CA HIS A 310 3.24 -1.15 -0.03
C HIS A 310 3.22 -1.68 -1.45
N ARG A 311 2.64 -2.87 -1.63
CA ARG A 311 2.51 -3.54 -2.92
C ARG A 311 1.17 -4.27 -3.04
N VAL A 312 0.84 -4.73 -4.24
CA VAL A 312 -0.35 -5.55 -4.47
C VAL A 312 0.05 -6.97 -4.81
N LYS A 313 -0.40 -7.92 -3.99
CA LYS A 313 -0.25 -9.36 -4.22
C LYS A 313 -1.59 -10.02 -4.51
N MET A 314 -1.61 -10.92 -5.48
CA MET A 314 -2.75 -11.78 -5.76
C MET A 314 -2.55 -13.10 -5.03
N LEU A 315 -3.06 -13.19 -3.79
CA LEU A 315 -2.90 -14.36 -2.93
C LEU A 315 -3.89 -15.49 -3.26
N ASN A 316 -4.99 -15.14 -3.92
CA ASN A 316 -6.02 -16.08 -4.33
C ASN A 316 -5.99 -16.23 -5.84
N ASN A 317 -6.39 -17.40 -6.34
CA ASN A 317 -6.48 -17.67 -7.77
C ASN A 317 -7.78 -17.12 -8.39
N GLU A 318 -8.11 -15.87 -8.07
CA GLU A 318 -9.37 -15.22 -8.46
C GLU A 318 -9.11 -13.78 -8.89
N LYS A 319 -9.98 -13.26 -9.76
CA LYS A 319 -10.00 -11.83 -10.07
C LYS A 319 -10.30 -11.01 -8.82
N ARG A 320 -9.74 -9.81 -8.73
CA ARG A 320 -9.94 -8.89 -7.60
C ARG A 320 -10.19 -7.48 -8.10
N HIS A 321 -11.15 -6.81 -7.48
CA HIS A 321 -11.43 -5.40 -7.74
C HIS A 321 -11.09 -4.53 -6.53
N THR A 322 -10.60 -3.33 -6.81
CA THR A 322 -10.37 -2.31 -5.78
C THR A 322 -10.82 -0.94 -6.24
N ILE A 323 -11.17 -0.10 -5.28
CA ILE A 323 -11.47 1.31 -5.50
C ILE A 323 -10.61 2.14 -4.56
N GLN A 324 -9.83 3.05 -5.14
CA GLN A 324 -8.97 4.01 -4.44
C GLN A 324 -9.58 5.39 -4.58
N PHE A 325 -9.86 6.04 -3.45
CA PHE A 325 -10.17 7.46 -3.41
C PHE A 325 -8.96 8.20 -2.86
N ARG A 326 -8.45 9.18 -3.61
CA ARG A 326 -7.17 9.82 -3.31
C ARG A 326 -7.29 11.33 -3.31
N SER A 327 -6.85 11.98 -2.24
CA SER A 327 -6.68 13.42 -2.20
C SER A 327 -5.28 13.82 -2.63
N HIS A 328 -5.16 14.85 -3.46
CA HIS A 328 -3.89 15.41 -3.90
C HIS A 328 -3.96 16.93 -3.96
N PHE A 329 -2.80 17.60 -3.93
CA PHE A 329 -2.76 19.05 -4.09
C PHE A 329 -3.07 19.44 -5.54
N LYS A 330 -3.87 20.50 -5.70
CA LYS A 330 -4.21 21.10 -7.00
C LYS A 330 -2.96 21.49 -7.77
N ASN A 331 -3.05 21.39 -9.09
CA ASN A 331 -2.01 21.88 -9.99
C ASN A 331 -1.75 23.36 -9.73
N GLY A 332 -0.49 23.71 -9.50
CA GLY A 332 -0.05 25.07 -9.20
C GLY A 332 0.07 25.40 -7.71
N CYS A 333 -0.49 24.58 -6.81
CA CYS A 333 -0.25 24.72 -5.37
C CYS A 333 1.19 24.32 -5.02
N ILE A 334 1.77 25.05 -4.06
CA ILE A 334 3.07 24.73 -3.49
C ILE A 334 2.83 23.91 -2.23
N ILE A 335 3.43 22.72 -2.17
CA ILE A 335 3.46 21.86 -1.00
C ILE A 335 4.61 22.34 -0.13
N GLN A 336 4.27 22.80 1.08
CA GLN A 336 5.21 23.29 2.07
C GLN A 336 4.67 23.00 3.47
N ALA A 337 5.57 22.76 4.42
CA ALA A 337 5.18 22.61 5.82
C ALA A 337 4.67 23.95 6.41
N PRO A 338 3.57 23.94 7.20
CA PRO A 338 3.16 25.08 8.00
C PRO A 338 4.32 25.60 8.86
N GLU A 339 4.44 26.93 8.99
CA GLU A 339 5.53 27.55 9.73
C GLU A 339 5.61 27.06 11.19
N LYS A 340 4.46 26.80 11.82
CA LYS A 340 4.38 26.28 13.19
C LYS A 340 5.00 24.88 13.36
N LEU A 341 5.18 24.14 12.27
CA LEU A 341 5.77 22.79 12.26
C LEU A 341 7.28 22.80 11.99
N VAL A 342 7.86 23.99 11.80
CA VAL A 342 9.28 24.20 11.53
C VAL A 342 9.88 25.09 12.62
N ASP A 343 10.77 24.53 13.42
CA ASP A 343 11.42 25.23 14.53
C ASP A 343 12.87 24.74 14.72
N GLN A 344 13.53 25.16 15.81
CA GLN A 344 14.93 24.78 16.08
C GLN A 344 15.09 23.28 16.36
N ASP A 345 14.07 22.64 16.95
CA ASP A 345 14.08 21.22 17.27
C ASP A 345 13.59 20.37 16.07
N HIS A 346 12.79 20.97 15.18
CA HIS A 346 12.23 20.37 13.97
C HIS A 346 12.54 21.24 12.74
N PRO A 347 13.80 21.23 12.24
CA PRO A 347 14.15 22.02 11.06
C PRO A 347 13.37 21.56 9.83
N GLN A 348 13.36 22.39 8.79
CA GLN A 348 12.65 22.08 7.56
C GLN A 348 13.27 20.85 6.85
N VAL A 349 12.48 19.77 6.72
CA VAL A 349 12.91 18.49 6.14
C VAL A 349 12.61 18.40 4.64
N TYR A 350 11.75 19.26 4.09
CA TYR A 350 11.42 19.25 2.67
C TYR A 350 11.35 20.68 2.15
N LYS A 351 12.13 21.01 1.11
CA LYS A 351 11.95 22.28 0.39
C LYS A 351 10.59 22.33 -0.28
N PRO A 352 10.00 23.53 -0.46
CA PRO A 352 8.71 23.66 -1.11
C PRO A 352 8.76 23.17 -2.56
N TYR A 353 7.74 22.45 -3.00
CA TYR A 353 7.67 21.91 -4.35
C TYR A 353 6.24 21.87 -4.88
N LYS A 354 6.07 21.67 -6.19
CA LYS A 354 4.76 21.46 -6.81
C LYS A 354 4.54 19.98 -7.08
N TYR A 355 3.33 19.49 -6.78
CA TYR A 355 2.96 18.09 -7.00
C TYR A 355 3.28 17.58 -8.42
N PRO A 356 2.89 18.27 -9.53
CA PRO A 356 3.14 17.75 -10.88
C PRO A 356 4.62 17.63 -11.24
N ASP A 357 5.46 18.50 -10.68
CA ASP A 357 6.90 18.49 -10.95
C ASP A 357 7.56 17.27 -10.28
N TYR A 358 7.11 16.92 -9.07
CA TYR A 358 7.55 15.71 -8.39
C TYR A 358 7.09 14.44 -9.10
N VAL A 359 5.83 14.40 -9.58
CA VAL A 359 5.33 13.29 -10.40
C VAL A 359 6.20 13.10 -11.65
N LYS A 360 6.44 14.17 -12.41
CA LYS A 360 7.30 14.11 -13.60
C LYS A 360 8.71 13.63 -13.29
N PHE A 361 9.28 14.07 -12.16
CA PHE A 361 10.57 13.60 -11.68
C PHE A 361 10.57 12.09 -11.43
N LEU A 362 9.59 11.54 -10.71
CA LEU A 362 9.51 10.10 -10.41
C LEU A 362 9.45 9.22 -11.67
N PHE A 363 8.86 9.72 -12.76
CA PHE A 363 8.79 9.04 -14.05
C PHE A 363 9.92 9.40 -15.02
N SER A 364 10.83 10.29 -14.62
CA SER A 364 12.06 10.55 -15.37
C SER A 364 13.07 9.40 -15.18
N LYS A 365 14.11 9.36 -16.01
CA LYS A 365 15.19 8.38 -15.85
C LYS A 365 15.84 8.46 -14.46
N ASP A 366 16.09 9.67 -13.98
CA ASP A 366 16.80 9.91 -12.72
C ASP A 366 15.92 9.54 -11.52
N GLY A 367 14.64 9.94 -11.55
CA GLY A 367 13.68 9.54 -10.53
C GLY A 367 13.41 8.04 -10.55
N TRP A 368 13.35 7.39 -11.71
CA TRP A 368 13.20 5.94 -11.79
C TRP A 368 14.39 5.20 -11.20
N VAL A 369 15.62 5.67 -11.47
CA VAL A 369 16.83 5.13 -10.84
C VAL A 369 16.72 5.28 -9.33
N LEU A 370 16.50 6.51 -8.83
CA LEU A 370 16.41 6.77 -7.39
C LEU A 370 15.32 5.93 -6.71
N ASN A 371 14.13 5.88 -7.29
CA ASN A 371 12.98 5.13 -6.77
C ASN A 371 13.21 3.60 -6.82
N LYS A 372 13.98 3.09 -7.77
CA LYS A 372 14.33 1.66 -7.85
C LYS A 372 15.34 1.23 -6.79
N TRP A 373 16.28 2.10 -6.43
CA TRP A 373 17.20 1.87 -5.30
C TRP A 373 16.54 2.23 -3.94
N ALA A 374 15.31 2.74 -3.96
CA ALA A 374 14.58 3.28 -2.81
C ALA A 374 13.79 2.27 -1.98
N GLU A 375 14.03 0.95 -2.10
CA GLU A 375 13.54 0.03 -1.05
C GLU A 375 13.96 0.50 0.36
N ASN A 376 14.98 1.38 0.47
CA ASN A 376 15.34 2.10 1.70
C ASN A 376 15.67 3.62 1.55
N ALA A 377 15.45 4.26 0.39
CA ALA A 377 15.86 5.66 0.16
C ALA A 377 14.66 6.61 0.07
N ASP A 378 14.71 7.73 0.78
CA ASP A 378 13.64 8.73 0.78
C ASP A 378 13.72 9.60 -0.50
N THR A 379 13.10 9.12 -1.58
CA THR A 379 13.12 9.78 -2.90
C THR A 379 12.58 11.20 -2.84
N LEU A 380 11.52 11.43 -2.06
CA LEU A 380 10.99 12.77 -1.82
C LEU A 380 12.02 13.67 -1.14
N LYS A 381 12.70 13.18 -0.09
CA LYS A 381 13.76 13.97 0.58
C LYS A 381 14.93 14.28 -0.36
N ALA A 382 15.30 13.35 -1.24
CA ALA A 382 16.33 13.58 -2.26
C ALA A 382 15.88 14.64 -3.27
N TYR A 383 14.64 14.56 -3.76
CA TYR A 383 14.06 15.54 -4.68
C TYR A 383 13.95 16.94 -4.04
N CYS A 384 13.49 17.01 -2.80
CA CYS A 384 13.34 18.24 -2.04
C CYS A 384 14.66 18.77 -1.46
N GLY A 385 15.76 18.02 -1.56
CA GLY A 385 17.13 18.39 -1.16
C GLY A 385 17.24 19.19 0.15
N VAL A 386 17.35 18.52 1.29
CA VAL A 386 17.72 19.21 2.55
C VAL A 386 19.23 19.46 2.54
N GLU A 387 19.64 20.72 2.46
CA GLU A 387 21.01 21.09 2.79
C GLU A 387 21.17 21.07 4.31
N GLY A 388 21.92 20.08 4.82
CA GLY A 388 22.27 19.95 6.23
C GLY A 388 22.91 18.61 6.54
N GLU A 389 24.25 18.61 6.68
CA GLU A 389 25.15 17.47 7.00
C GLU A 389 25.45 16.45 5.89
N ASN A 390 25.97 16.93 4.75
CA ASN A 390 27.20 16.44 4.12
C ASN A 390 27.39 17.14 2.78
N ASP A 391 28.03 18.31 2.85
CA ASP A 391 28.59 18.98 1.68
C ASP A 391 29.75 18.12 1.16
N GLY A 392 29.51 17.27 0.15
CA GLY A 392 30.56 16.38 -0.34
C GLY A 392 30.23 15.37 -1.44
N MET A 393 28.97 15.05 -1.73
CA MET A 393 28.65 14.12 -2.84
C MET A 393 27.34 14.49 -3.50
N MET A 394 27.38 15.40 -4.48
CA MET A 394 26.66 15.29 -5.76
C MET A 394 26.91 16.56 -6.58
N LYS A 395 28.11 16.63 -7.16
CA LYS A 395 28.34 17.26 -8.45
C LYS A 395 28.98 16.21 -9.35
N ALA A 396 28.18 15.49 -10.12
CA ALA A 396 28.55 14.83 -11.37
C ALA A 396 27.27 14.37 -12.07
#